data_AF-A0A429U148-F1
#
_entry.id   AF-A0A429U148-F1
#
_cell.length_a   1.000
_cell.length_b   1.000
_cell.length_c   1.000
_cell.angle_alpha   90.00
_cell.angle_beta   90.00
_cell.angle_gamma   90.00
#
_symmetry.space_group_name_H-M   'P 1'
#
loop_
_entity.id
_entity.type
_entity.pdbx_description
1 polymer ?
#
loop_
_entity_poly.entity_id
_entity_poly.type
_entity_poly.pdbx_seq_one_letter_code
_entity_poly.pdbx_strand_id
1 'polypeptide(L)'
;MYPGLDFGREELSAVMRRTYDELIEFVTTPEFQAVHDELMELQESERPEFVQRVLLDPEELRSRGVMVPSGILIQMSAFGDRRPTLYAVKKFLPEKYHRAWENVNLTFNNSYDESAIPSDAEASWRAPLPVALQNELIAQKVDLRVVPSEFEKKDIHRSPTVQ
;
A
#
# COMPACT_ATOMS: atom_id res chain seq x y z
N MET A 1 3.26 16.50 -24.06
CA MET A 1 4.34 15.56 -23.69
C MET A 1 5.03 16.17 -22.49
N TYR A 2 5.29 15.41 -21.41
CA TYR A 2 6.02 15.97 -20.27
C TYR A 2 7.46 16.29 -20.73
N PRO A 3 7.93 17.54 -20.61
CA PRO A 3 9.28 17.91 -21.03
C PRO A 3 10.33 17.02 -20.35
N GLY A 4 11.25 16.45 -21.13
CA GLY A 4 12.38 15.67 -20.61
C GLY A 4 12.13 14.18 -20.36
N LEU A 5 10.98 13.63 -20.77
CA LEU A 5 10.72 12.18 -20.80
C LEU A 5 10.91 11.62 -22.22
N ASP A 6 11.47 10.42 -22.33
CA ASP A 6 11.69 9.65 -23.56
C ASP A 6 10.54 8.65 -23.86
N PHE A 7 9.39 8.84 -23.21
CA PHE A 7 8.18 8.05 -23.40
C PHE A 7 6.92 8.94 -23.40
N GLY A 8 5.89 8.47 -24.10
CA GLY A 8 4.57 9.12 -24.17
C GLY A 8 3.62 8.69 -23.06
N ARG A 9 2.51 9.43 -22.90
CA ARG A 9 1.43 9.08 -21.96
C ARG A 9 0.79 7.74 -22.27
N GLU A 10 0.58 7.44 -23.55
CA GLU A 10 -0.03 6.18 -24.01
C GLU A 10 0.86 4.98 -23.68
N GLU A 11 2.17 5.11 -23.92
CA GLU A 11 3.16 4.08 -23.56
C GLU A 11 3.18 3.82 -22.04
N LEU A 12 3.27 4.89 -21.23
CA LEU A 12 3.24 4.77 -19.77
C LEU A 12 1.94 4.11 -19.29
N SER A 13 0.78 4.54 -19.80
CA SER A 13 -0.51 3.97 -19.44
C SER A 13 -0.60 2.48 -19.80
N ALA A 14 -0.10 2.08 -20.97
CA ALA A 14 -0.08 0.68 -21.39
C ALA A 14 0.81 -0.18 -20.47
N VAL A 15 1.96 0.34 -20.04
CA VAL A 15 2.85 -0.35 -19.10
C VAL A 15 2.22 -0.47 -17.72
N MET A 16 1.60 0.60 -17.20
CA MET A 16 0.88 0.57 -15.93
C MET A 16 -0.25 -0.46 -15.95
N ARG A 17 -1.06 -0.49 -17.02
CA ARG A 17 -2.17 -1.46 -17.17
C ARG A 17 -1.67 -2.90 -17.13
N ARG A 18 -0.68 -3.24 -17.95
CA ARG A 18 -0.07 -4.58 -17.93
C ARG A 18 0.47 -4.97 -16.56
N THR A 19 1.11 -4.02 -15.86
CA THR A 19 1.62 -4.27 -14.51
C THR A 19 0.48 -4.47 -13.50
N TYR A 20 -0.63 -3.74 -13.64
CA TYR A 20 -1.84 -3.99 -12.85
C TYR A 20 -2.47 -5.34 -13.16
N ASP A 21 -2.51 -5.76 -14.42
CA ASP A 21 -3.03 -7.08 -14.81
C ASP A 21 -2.25 -8.19 -14.07
N GLU A 22 -0.92 -8.11 -14.02
CA GLU A 22 -0.09 -9.05 -13.26
C GLU A 22 -0.38 -9.04 -11.74
N LEU A 23 -0.58 -7.84 -11.15
CA LEU A 23 -0.95 -7.73 -9.75
C LEU A 23 -2.34 -8.34 -9.48
N ILE A 24 -3.31 -8.07 -10.35
CA ILE A 24 -4.68 -8.59 -10.26
C ILE A 24 -4.67 -10.11 -10.40
N GLU A 25 -4.01 -10.65 -11.43
CA GLU A 25 -3.86 -12.10 -11.62
C GLU A 25 -3.32 -12.78 -10.37
N PHE A 26 -2.29 -12.21 -9.73
CA PHE A 26 -1.74 -12.75 -8.49
C PHE A 26 -2.72 -12.69 -7.32
N VAL A 27 -3.28 -11.53 -6.99
CA VAL A 27 -4.13 -11.37 -5.78
C VAL A 27 -5.51 -12.01 -5.93
N THR A 28 -5.89 -12.40 -7.15
CA THR A 28 -7.14 -13.12 -7.43
C THR A 28 -6.95 -14.64 -7.55
N THR A 29 -5.74 -15.15 -7.29
CA THR A 29 -5.53 -16.60 -7.17
C THR A 29 -6.33 -17.17 -6.00
N PRO A 30 -6.86 -18.40 -6.11
CA PRO A 30 -7.60 -19.04 -5.01
C PRO A 30 -6.78 -19.13 -3.71
N GLU A 31 -5.48 -19.37 -3.82
CA GLU A 31 -4.58 -19.49 -2.68
C GLU A 31 -4.41 -18.13 -1.97
N PHE A 32 -4.19 -17.06 -2.73
CA PHE A 32 -4.08 -15.72 -2.14
C PHE A 32 -5.41 -15.28 -1.51
N GLN A 33 -6.54 -15.55 -2.17
CA GLN A 33 -7.87 -15.29 -1.63
C GLN A 33 -8.10 -16.02 -0.32
N ALA A 34 -7.72 -17.29 -0.22
CA ALA A 34 -7.86 -18.05 1.03
C ALA A 34 -7.05 -17.45 2.20
N VAL A 35 -5.82 -16.97 1.94
CA VAL A 35 -5.03 -16.26 2.98
C VAL A 35 -5.66 -14.92 3.35
N HIS A 36 -6.22 -14.21 2.37
CA HIS A 36 -6.93 -12.97 2.63
C HIS A 36 -8.21 -13.21 3.45
N ASP A 37 -8.95 -14.28 3.18
CA ASP A 37 -10.14 -14.66 3.95
C ASP A 37 -9.74 -15.01 5.40
N GLU A 38 -8.67 -15.79 5.62
CA GLU A 38 -8.10 -16.08 6.96
C GLU A 38 -7.79 -14.77 7.72
N LEU A 39 -7.16 -13.80 7.06
CA LEU A 39 -6.89 -12.48 7.64
C LEU A 39 -8.18 -11.76 8.04
N MET A 40 -9.21 -11.81 7.20
CA MET A 40 -10.46 -11.07 7.42
C MET A 40 -11.37 -11.72 8.48
N GLU A 41 -11.19 -13.01 8.75
CA GLU A 41 -11.85 -13.71 9.87
C GLU A 41 -11.33 -13.27 11.25
N LEU A 42 -10.12 -12.70 11.33
CA LEU A 42 -9.54 -12.20 12.57
C LEU A 42 -10.20 -10.91 13.04
N GLN A 43 -10.07 -10.64 14.35
CA GLN A 43 -10.42 -9.34 14.89
C GLN A 43 -9.52 -8.26 14.27
N GLU A 44 -10.07 -7.07 14.03
CA GLU A 44 -9.36 -5.96 13.39
C GLU A 44 -8.02 -5.62 14.05
N SER A 45 -7.93 -5.76 15.38
CA SER A 45 -6.73 -5.51 16.17
C SER A 45 -5.62 -6.55 15.97
N GLU A 46 -5.97 -7.77 15.54
CA GLU A 46 -5.03 -8.89 15.35
C GLU A 46 -4.47 -8.96 13.93
N ARG A 47 -5.17 -8.33 12.97
CA ARG A 47 -4.82 -8.30 11.55
C ARG A 47 -3.39 -7.77 11.25
N PRO A 48 -2.88 -6.70 11.91
CA PRO A 48 -1.51 -6.26 11.66
C PRO A 48 -0.44 -7.31 12.01
N GLU A 49 -0.63 -8.05 13.10
CA GLU A 49 0.30 -9.12 13.49
C GLU A 49 0.25 -10.27 12.48
N PHE A 50 -0.94 -10.65 12.03
CA PHE A 50 -1.10 -11.67 10.98
C PHE A 50 -0.38 -11.28 9.70
N VAL A 51 -0.52 -10.03 9.24
CA VAL A 51 0.18 -9.53 8.06
C VAL A 51 1.69 -9.70 8.23
N GLN A 52 2.23 -9.28 9.39
CA GLN A 52 3.66 -9.37 9.66
C GLN A 52 4.17 -10.80 9.72
N ARG A 53 3.42 -11.72 10.33
CA ARG A 53 3.82 -13.11 10.50
C ARG A 53 3.58 -13.98 9.28
N VAL A 54 2.53 -13.73 8.51
CA VAL A 54 2.08 -14.60 7.42
C VAL A 54 2.34 -13.95 6.07
N LEU A 55 1.77 -12.78 5.80
CA LEU A 55 1.83 -12.16 4.46
C LEU A 55 3.21 -11.61 4.09
N LEU A 56 4.06 -11.32 5.07
CA LEU A 56 5.44 -10.88 4.83
C LEU A 56 6.46 -12.01 4.91
N ASP A 57 6.08 -13.22 5.30
CA ASP A 57 6.96 -14.38 5.39
C ASP A 57 6.79 -15.29 4.16
N PRO A 58 7.79 -15.37 3.26
CA PRO A 58 7.72 -16.22 2.08
C PRO A 58 7.52 -17.71 2.37
N GLU A 59 7.96 -18.21 3.54
CA GLU A 59 7.78 -19.60 3.92
C GLU A 59 6.33 -19.88 4.36
N GLU A 60 5.72 -18.96 5.11
CA GLU A 60 4.31 -19.06 5.53
C GLU A 60 3.33 -18.90 4.35
N LEU A 61 3.68 -18.08 3.36
CA LEU A 61 2.93 -18.00 2.10
C LEU A 61 3.04 -19.30 1.31
N ARG A 62 4.25 -19.85 1.18
CA ARG A 62 4.48 -21.09 0.43
C ARG A 62 3.80 -22.29 1.09
N SER A 63 3.79 -22.37 2.42
CA SER A 63 3.10 -23.43 3.16
C SER A 63 1.58 -23.41 2.93
N ARG A 64 1.03 -22.23 2.60
CA ARG A 64 -0.37 -22.01 2.18
C ARG A 64 -0.60 -22.11 0.67
N GLY A 65 0.42 -22.49 -0.10
CA GLY A 65 0.33 -22.63 -1.56
C GLY A 65 0.47 -21.32 -2.33
N VAL A 66 0.70 -20.19 -1.66
CA VAL A 66 0.87 -18.89 -2.32
C VAL A 66 2.29 -18.76 -2.85
N MET A 67 2.42 -18.71 -4.18
CA MET A 67 3.68 -18.46 -4.87
C MET A 67 3.71 -17.02 -5.36
N VAL A 68 4.48 -16.16 -4.68
CA VAL A 68 4.62 -14.75 -5.08
C VAL A 68 5.41 -14.65 -6.39
N PRO A 69 4.83 -14.09 -7.47
CA PRO A 69 5.52 -13.95 -8.75
C PRO A 69 6.74 -13.02 -8.67
N SER A 70 7.70 -13.24 -9.57
CA SER A 70 8.91 -12.41 -9.64
C SER A 70 8.58 -10.92 -9.81
N GLY A 71 9.22 -10.09 -8.98
CA GLY A 71 9.05 -8.64 -8.98
C GLY A 71 7.79 -8.12 -8.29
N ILE A 72 6.89 -8.99 -7.82
CA ILE A 72 5.79 -8.60 -6.93
C ILE A 72 6.31 -8.58 -5.48
N LEU A 73 5.97 -7.51 -4.77
CA LEU A 73 6.35 -7.29 -3.37
C LEU A 73 5.09 -7.09 -2.52
N ILE A 74 5.04 -7.76 -1.38
CA ILE A 74 4.05 -7.53 -0.33
C ILE A 74 4.75 -6.75 0.78
N GLN A 75 4.16 -5.64 1.22
CA GLN A 75 4.73 -4.81 2.28
C GLN A 75 3.63 -4.15 3.12
N MET A 76 3.89 -3.94 4.40
CA MET A 76 3.04 -3.07 5.21
C MET A 76 3.17 -1.62 4.75
N SER A 77 2.07 -0.87 4.77
CA SER A 77 2.01 0.49 4.28
C SER A 77 1.13 1.38 5.15
N ALA A 78 1.43 2.68 5.16
CA ALA A 78 0.66 3.71 5.84
C ALA A 78 0.49 4.89 4.87
N PHE A 79 -0.70 5.47 4.81
CA PHE A 79 -1.02 6.59 3.92
C PHE A 79 -1.43 7.84 4.72
N GLY A 80 -1.23 9.01 4.11
CA GLY A 80 -1.52 10.31 4.72
C GLY A 80 -3.01 10.52 5.02
N ASP A 81 -3.89 9.86 4.28
CA ASP A 81 -5.35 9.89 4.45
C ASP A 81 -5.86 9.15 5.70
N ARG A 82 -4.95 8.51 6.45
CA ARG A 82 -5.21 7.80 7.70
C ARG A 82 -6.20 6.63 7.56
N ARG A 83 -6.36 6.08 6.36
CA ARG A 83 -6.96 4.75 6.20
C ARG A 83 -6.15 3.73 7.01
N PRO A 84 -6.81 2.78 7.69
CA PRO A 84 -6.12 1.74 8.46
C PRO A 84 -5.55 0.69 7.51
N THR A 85 -4.58 1.08 6.69
CA THR A 85 -3.95 0.19 5.72
C THR A 85 -3.20 -0.93 6.44
N LEU A 86 -3.44 -2.16 6.00
CA LEU A 86 -2.74 -3.34 6.52
C LEU A 86 -1.48 -3.60 5.70
N TYR A 87 -1.63 -3.71 4.37
CA TYR A 87 -0.53 -3.95 3.46
C TYR A 87 -0.85 -3.47 2.04
N ALA A 88 0.18 -3.42 1.21
CA ALA A 88 0.07 -3.21 -0.22
C ALA A 88 0.83 -4.30 -0.96
N VAL A 89 0.26 -4.75 -2.08
CA VAL A 89 0.91 -5.59 -3.08
C VAL A 89 1.33 -4.69 -4.23
N LYS A 90 2.63 -4.61 -4.51
CA LYS A 90 3.18 -3.67 -5.49
C LYS A 90 4.15 -4.32 -6.45
N LYS A 91 4.33 -3.67 -7.60
CA LYS A 91 5.37 -4.01 -8.57
C LYS A 91 5.96 -2.73 -9.16
N PHE A 92 7.29 -2.68 -9.23
CA PHE A 92 8.01 -1.60 -9.88
C PHE A 92 7.79 -1.67 -11.39
N LEU A 93 7.60 -0.50 -12.01
CA LEU A 93 7.63 -0.41 -13.48
C LEU A 93 9.08 -0.62 -13.96
N PRO A 94 9.33 -0.86 -15.25
CA PRO A 94 10.68 -0.78 -15.80
C PRO A 94 11.34 0.57 -15.50
N GLU A 95 12.64 0.56 -15.23
CA GLU A 95 13.43 1.73 -14.79
C GLU A 95 13.25 2.96 -15.68
N LYS A 96 13.05 2.75 -16.99
CA LYS A 96 12.72 3.79 -17.97
C LYS A 96 11.62 4.74 -17.47
N TYR A 97 10.60 4.23 -16.79
CA TYR A 97 9.43 4.99 -16.38
C TYR A 97 9.55 5.66 -15.00
N HIS A 98 10.57 5.33 -14.21
CA HIS A 98 10.68 5.74 -12.80
C HIS A 98 10.74 7.25 -12.59
N ARG A 99 11.21 8.01 -13.59
CA ARG A 99 11.22 9.47 -13.56
C ARG A 99 9.82 10.11 -13.54
N ALA A 100 8.79 9.35 -13.91
CA ALA A 100 7.40 9.79 -13.88
C ALA A 100 6.54 8.95 -12.92
N TRP A 101 6.74 7.63 -12.92
CA TRP A 101 5.98 6.69 -12.10
C TRP A 101 6.84 5.47 -11.77
N GLU A 102 7.13 5.27 -10.50
CA GLU A 102 8.08 4.25 -10.06
C GLU A 102 7.43 2.85 -9.96
N ASN A 103 6.22 2.79 -9.42
CA ASN A 103 5.52 1.53 -9.14
C ASN A 103 4.01 1.70 -9.20
N VAL A 104 3.31 0.58 -9.38
CA VAL A 104 1.87 0.48 -9.14
C VAL A 104 1.61 -0.47 -7.98
N ASN A 105 0.52 -0.24 -7.25
CA ASN A 105 0.16 -1.05 -6.09
C ASN A 105 -1.36 -1.22 -5.94
N LEU A 106 -1.74 -2.32 -5.32
CA LEU A 106 -3.06 -2.61 -4.78
C LEU A 106 -2.97 -2.55 -3.25
N THR A 107 -3.84 -1.78 -2.63
CA THR A 107 -3.82 -1.55 -1.18
C THR A 107 -4.93 -2.33 -0.51
N PHE A 108 -4.61 -3.01 0.59
CA PHE A 108 -5.53 -3.79 1.41
C PHE A 108 -5.64 -3.12 2.77
N ASN A 109 -6.85 -2.69 3.08
CA ASN A 109 -7.15 -1.96 4.32
C ASN A 109 -7.80 -2.88 5.34
N ASN A 110 -7.69 -2.48 6.60
CA ASN A 110 -8.56 -2.97 7.65
C ASN A 110 -9.99 -2.48 7.42
N SER A 111 -10.96 -2.91 8.22
CA SER A 111 -12.31 -2.34 8.14
C SER A 111 -12.27 -0.85 8.53
N TYR A 112 -13.02 -0.02 7.80
CA TYR A 112 -13.27 1.37 8.16
C TYR A 112 -14.58 1.85 7.52
N ASP A 113 -15.14 2.93 8.07
CA ASP A 113 -16.26 3.63 7.45
C ASP A 113 -15.74 4.58 6.36
N GLU A 114 -16.05 4.27 5.10
CA GLU A 114 -15.63 5.07 3.94
C GLU A 114 -16.18 6.50 3.98
N SER A 115 -17.39 6.69 4.52
CA SER A 115 -18.01 8.02 4.63
C SER A 115 -17.25 8.94 5.60
N ALA A 116 -16.39 8.34 6.40
CA ALA A 116 -15.67 8.98 7.48
C ALA A 116 -14.22 9.36 7.09
N ILE A 117 -13.84 9.17 5.82
CA ILE A 117 -12.61 9.69 5.23
C ILE A 117 -12.89 11.06 4.61
N PRO A 118 -12.25 12.13 5.11
CA PRO A 118 -12.42 13.47 4.54
C PRO A 118 -11.99 13.49 3.08
N SER A 119 -12.88 13.97 2.19
CA SER A 119 -12.57 14.23 0.78
C SER A 119 -12.05 15.65 0.55
N ASP A 120 -11.93 16.47 1.60
CA ASP A 120 -11.45 17.84 1.46
C ASP A 120 -9.93 17.89 1.28
N ALA A 121 -9.48 18.84 0.46
CA ALA A 121 -8.10 18.93 0.00
C ALA A 121 -7.10 19.29 1.11
N GLU A 122 -7.54 19.88 2.22
CA GLU A 122 -6.68 20.22 3.36
C GLU A 122 -6.44 19.01 4.29
N ALA A 123 -7.41 18.11 4.42
CA ALA A 123 -7.25 16.85 5.16
C ALA A 123 -6.65 15.72 4.31
N SER A 124 -6.77 15.79 2.98
CA SER A 124 -6.32 14.76 2.03
C SER A 124 -4.81 14.57 1.95
N TRP A 125 -4.01 15.57 2.36
CA TRP A 125 -2.55 15.45 2.36
C TRP A 125 -1.98 15.68 3.76
N ARG A 126 -1.57 14.59 4.40
CA ARG A 126 -0.75 14.57 5.62
C ARG A 126 0.45 13.68 5.39
N ALA A 127 1.53 13.85 6.15
CA ALA A 127 2.58 12.86 6.12
C ALA A 127 2.05 11.54 6.73
N PRO A 128 2.39 10.38 6.16
CA PRO A 128 1.96 9.11 6.72
C PRO A 128 2.58 8.89 8.10
N LEU A 129 1.86 8.17 8.97
CA LEU A 129 2.44 7.67 10.22
C LEU A 129 3.58 6.68 9.92
N PRO A 130 4.54 6.52 10.85
CA PRO A 130 5.38 5.34 10.87
C PRO A 130 4.51 4.07 10.89
N VAL A 131 4.81 3.10 10.01
CA VAL A 131 4.03 1.85 9.90
C VAL A 131 3.90 1.14 11.25
N ALA A 132 4.99 1.06 12.02
CA ALA A 132 4.96 0.46 13.36
C ALA A 132 3.98 1.17 14.30
N LEU A 133 3.93 2.51 14.27
CA LEU A 133 2.99 3.27 15.09
C LEU A 133 1.55 3.09 14.62
N GLN A 134 1.29 3.08 13.31
CA GLN A 134 -0.04 2.81 12.78
C GLN A 134 -0.55 1.42 13.22
N ASN A 135 0.30 0.40 13.11
CA ASN A 135 -0.06 -0.97 13.49
C ASN A 135 -0.38 -1.07 14.98
N GLU A 136 0.41 -0.43 15.83
CA GLU A 136 0.16 -0.37 17.27
C GLU A 136 -1.17 0.31 17.59
N LEU A 137 -1.47 1.43 16.93
CA LEU A 137 -2.73 2.16 17.11
C LEU A 137 -3.94 1.35 16.62
N ILE A 138 -3.81 0.61 15.51
CA ILE A 138 -4.83 -0.33 15.04
C ILE A 138 -5.06 -1.43 16.08
N ALA A 139 -3.99 -2.01 16.64
CA ALA A 139 -4.08 -3.05 17.68
C ALA A 139 -4.82 -2.54 18.93
N GLN A 140 -4.61 -1.26 19.27
CA GLN A 140 -5.30 -0.59 20.38
C GLN A 140 -6.71 -0.07 20.02
N LYS A 141 -7.20 -0.30 18.80
CA LYS A 141 -8.48 0.21 18.29
C LYS A 141 -8.60 1.74 18.35
N VAL A 142 -7.48 2.44 18.21
CA VAL A 142 -7.43 3.90 18.18
C VAL A 142 -7.82 4.38 16.78
N ASP A 143 -8.66 5.40 16.73
CA ASP A 143 -9.00 6.08 15.49
C ASP A 143 -7.80 6.88 14.95
N LEU A 144 -7.24 6.42 13.83
CA LEU A 144 -6.05 7.00 13.20
C LEU A 144 -6.24 8.46 12.73
N ARG A 145 -7.49 8.91 12.57
CA ARG A 145 -7.83 10.24 12.04
C ARG A 145 -7.63 11.34 13.08
N VAL A 146 -7.75 10.99 14.36
CA VAL A 146 -7.57 11.92 15.49
C VAL A 146 -6.12 11.99 15.97
N VAL A 147 -5.23 11.16 15.40
CA VAL A 147 -3.82 11.12 15.79
C VAL A 147 -3.14 12.44 15.38
N PRO A 148 -2.52 13.17 16.33
CA PRO A 148 -1.87 14.44 16.04
C PRO A 148 -0.76 14.34 14.99
N SER A 149 -0.53 15.44 14.26
CA SER A 149 0.47 15.50 13.18
C SER A 149 1.92 15.44 13.65
N GLU A 150 2.18 15.64 14.95
CA GLU A 150 3.52 15.50 15.54
C GLU A 150 4.09 14.07 15.47
N PHE A 151 3.22 13.07 15.28
CA PHE A 151 3.58 11.66 15.12
C PHE A 151 3.83 11.24 13.66
N GLU A 152 3.72 12.17 12.71
CA GLU A 152 3.94 11.89 11.30
C GLU A 152 5.43 11.67 10.99
N LYS A 153 5.73 10.90 9.94
CA LYS A 153 7.11 10.82 9.42
C LYS A 153 7.53 12.20 8.91
N LYS A 154 8.35 12.89 9.71
CA LYS A 154 9.13 14.07 9.28
C LYS A 154 10.25 13.56 8.39
N ASP A 155 9.97 13.38 7.10
CA ASP A 155 10.90 13.50 5.97
C ASP A 155 10.34 12.74 4.76
N ILE A 156 9.66 13.49 3.90
CA ILE A 156 9.48 13.15 2.49
C ILE A 156 9.96 14.39 1.76
N HIS A 157 11.05 14.26 1.00
CA HIS A 157 11.78 15.34 0.32
C HIS A 157 10.90 16.52 -0.11
N ARG A 158 10.92 17.61 0.68
CA ARG A 158 10.73 18.94 0.10
C ARG A 158 12.02 19.26 -0.65
N SER A 159 12.05 18.95 -1.95
CA SER A 159 13.03 19.60 -2.81
C SER A 159 12.86 21.11 -2.64
N PRO A 160 13.91 21.88 -2.35
CA PRO A 160 13.78 23.31 -2.15
C PRO A 160 13.26 23.92 -3.45
N THR A 161 12.19 24.71 -3.33
CA THR A 161 11.70 25.57 -4.40
C THR A 161 12.87 26.42 -4.89
N VAL A 162 13.29 26.19 -6.13
CA VAL A 162 14.26 27.07 -6.81
C VAL A 162 13.57 28.42 -6.96
N GLN A 163 14.11 29.43 -6.26
CA GLN A 163 13.78 30.84 -6.48
C GLN A 163 14.42 31.34 -7.77
#